data_AF-A0A955F3G0-F1
#
_entry.id   AF-A0A955F3G0-F1
#
_cell.length_a   1.000
_cell.length_b   1.000
_cell.length_c   1.000
_cell.angle_alpha   90.00
_cell.angle_beta   90.00
_cell.angle_gamma   90.00
#
_symmetry.space_group_name_H-M   'P 1'
#
loop_
_entity.id
_entity.type
_entity.pdbx_description
1 polymer ?
#
loop_
_entity_poly.entity_id
_entity_poly.type
_entity_poly.pdbx_seq_one_letter_code
_entity_poly.pdbx_strand_id
1 'polypeptide(L)'
;MLTTTYSAGFWQTITRLRSSSRLILSALEHDDVDEVERLSRAAERDMAIIRPVIEARADDPDRNPEDAQLAEMVAGLKDMNDRILEVLAEKRRETLDRLGELRSNRLRLAHYRPEDQGSQVIDRKG
;
A
#
# COMPACT_ATOMS: atom_id res chain seq x y z
N MET A 1 19.04 -40.09 3.11
CA MET A 1 18.08 -39.05 2.71
C MET A 1 18.85 -37.74 2.63
N LEU A 2 18.90 -37.11 1.47
CA LEU A 2 19.43 -35.75 1.33
C LEU A 2 18.28 -34.81 1.72
N THR A 3 18.39 -34.12 2.86
CA THR A 3 17.46 -33.06 3.24
C THR A 3 17.68 -31.87 2.32
N THR A 4 16.75 -31.63 1.40
CA THR A 4 16.76 -30.44 0.54
C THR A 4 16.41 -29.22 1.38
N THR A 5 17.41 -28.44 1.78
CA THR A 5 17.23 -27.17 2.49
C THR A 5 17.07 -26.01 1.50
N TYR A 6 16.48 -24.89 1.93
CA TYR A 6 16.47 -23.71 1.08
C TYR A 6 17.86 -23.09 1.01
N SER A 7 18.15 -22.40 -0.09
CA SER A 7 19.43 -21.69 -0.21
C SER A 7 19.45 -20.45 0.70
N ALA A 8 20.65 -20.03 1.12
CA ALA A 8 20.80 -18.78 1.85
C ALA A 8 20.28 -17.57 1.05
N GLY A 9 20.42 -17.58 -0.28
CA GLY A 9 19.89 -16.54 -1.16
C GLY A 9 18.36 -16.47 -1.19
N PHE A 10 17.68 -17.62 -1.08
CA PHE A 10 16.23 -17.65 -0.92
C PHE A 10 15.80 -16.97 0.37
N TRP A 11 16.41 -17.35 1.50
CA TRP A 11 16.12 -16.75 2.81
C TRP A 11 16.39 -15.25 2.85
N GLN A 12 17.47 -14.80 2.22
CA GLN A 12 17.78 -13.39 2.09
C GLN A 12 16.71 -12.65 1.28
N THR A 13 16.22 -13.25 0.19
CA THR A 13 15.21 -12.64 -0.68
C THR A 13 13.87 -12.49 0.03
N ILE A 14 13.37 -13.54 0.69
CA ILE A 14 12.10 -13.47 1.44
C ILE A 14 12.20 -12.51 2.65
N THR A 15 13.38 -12.42 3.28
CA THR A 15 13.64 -11.43 4.33
C THR A 15 13.62 -10.00 3.79
N ARG A 16 14.24 -9.77 2.63
CA ARG A 16 14.24 -8.46 1.96
C ARG A 16 12.82 -8.04 1.58
N LEU A 17 12.02 -8.96 1.02
CA LEU A 17 10.62 -8.70 0.70
C LEU A 17 9.81 -8.26 1.92
N ARG A 18 10.03 -8.91 3.07
CA ARG A 18 9.38 -8.53 4.34
C ARG A 18 9.78 -7.13 4.79
N SER A 19 11.05 -6.79 4.65
CA SER A 19 11.55 -5.43 4.95
C SER A 19 10.94 -4.39 4.00
N SER A 20 10.88 -4.66 2.70
CA SER A 20 10.22 -3.78 1.72
C SER A 20 8.74 -3.58 2.07
N SER A 21 8.02 -4.64 2.46
CA SER A 21 6.60 -4.55 2.83
C SER A 21 6.38 -3.64 4.05
N ARG A 22 7.26 -3.70 5.05
CA ARG A 22 7.23 -2.77 6.20
C ARG A 22 7.51 -1.33 5.79
N LEU A 23 8.49 -1.13 4.91
CA LEU A 23 8.82 0.21 4.42
C LEU A 23 7.70 0.81 3.57
N ILE A 24 6.99 0.00 2.78
CA ILE A 24 5.81 0.44 2.02
C ILE A 24 4.73 0.98 2.97
N LEU A 25 4.43 0.26 4.06
CA LEU A 25 3.49 0.74 5.07
C LEU A 25 3.92 2.08 5.67
N SER A 26 5.20 2.20 6.04
CA SER A 26 5.74 3.46 6.56
C SER A 26 5.64 4.59 5.52
N ALA A 27 5.94 4.34 4.25
CA ALA A 27 5.85 5.35 3.20
C ALA A 27 4.40 5.78 2.94
N LEU A 28 3.44 4.84 3.01
CA LEU A 28 2.01 5.14 2.93
C LEU A 28 1.52 6.01 4.09
N GLU A 29 2.03 5.79 5.30
CA GLU A 29 1.71 6.62 6.48
C GLU A 29 2.20 8.07 6.32
N HIS A 30 3.27 8.28 5.56
CA HIS A 30 3.88 9.59 5.31
C HIS A 30 3.47 10.21 3.96
N ASP A 31 2.53 9.61 3.24
CA ASP A 31 2.09 10.05 1.90
C ASP A 31 3.24 10.17 0.88
N ASP A 32 4.32 9.38 1.05
CA ASP A 32 5.47 9.36 0.14
C ASP A 32 5.21 8.39 -1.03
N VAL A 33 4.52 8.90 -2.05
CA VAL A 33 4.08 8.12 -3.22
C VAL A 33 5.27 7.57 -4.02
N ASP A 34 6.33 8.36 -4.17
CA ASP A 34 7.52 7.96 -4.95
C ASP A 34 8.24 6.79 -4.27
N GLU A 35 8.38 6.84 -2.94
CA GLU A 35 8.99 5.77 -2.17
C GLU A 35 8.11 4.51 -2.17
N VAL A 36 6.79 4.65 -2.07
CA VAL A 36 5.84 3.52 -2.23
C VAL A 36 6.03 2.84 -3.57
N GLU A 37 6.11 3.59 -4.67
CA GLU A 37 6.29 3.03 -6.01
C GLU A 37 7.64 2.31 -6.14
N ARG A 38 8.72 2.96 -5.69
CA ARG A 38 10.07 2.38 -5.74
C ARG A 38 10.17 1.07 -4.97
N LEU A 39 9.59 1.03 -3.76
CA LEU A 39 9.58 -0.15 -2.92
C LEU A 39 8.67 -1.25 -3.46
N SER A 40 7.52 -0.90 -4.04
CA SER A 40 6.59 -1.87 -4.67
C SER A 40 7.25 -2.60 -5.83
N ARG A 41 7.95 -1.87 -6.72
CA ARG A 41 8.73 -2.49 -7.81
C ARG A 41 9.85 -3.39 -7.29
N ALA A 42 10.46 -3.06 -6.16
CA ALA A 42 11.46 -3.93 -5.53
C ALA A 42 10.83 -5.21 -4.95
N ALA A 43 9.70 -5.08 -4.26
CA ALA A 43 8.94 -6.18 -3.71
C ALA A 43 8.43 -7.14 -4.81
N GLU A 44 7.96 -6.62 -5.94
CA GLU A 44 7.54 -7.43 -7.09
C GLU A 44 8.69 -8.29 -7.65
N ARG A 45 9.89 -7.73 -7.75
CA ARG A 45 11.08 -8.48 -8.20
C ARG A 45 11.45 -9.59 -7.21
N ASP A 46 11.39 -9.32 -5.92
CA ASP A 46 11.65 -10.33 -4.89
C ASP A 46 10.57 -11.42 -4.90
N MET A 47 9.31 -11.04 -5.07
CA MET A 47 8.18 -11.96 -5.17
C MET A 47 8.33 -12.90 -6.38
N ALA A 48 8.78 -12.38 -7.52
CA ALA A 48 9.02 -13.19 -8.72
C ALA A 48 10.07 -14.28 -8.52
N ILE A 49 11.03 -14.08 -7.61
CA ILE A 49 12.07 -15.06 -7.25
C ILE A 49 11.51 -16.12 -6.29
N ILE A 50 10.73 -15.72 -5.28
CA ILE A 50 10.29 -16.65 -4.23
C ILE A 50 9.02 -17.43 -4.62
N ARG A 51 8.16 -16.85 -5.47
CA ARG A 51 6.85 -17.44 -5.82
C ARG A 51 6.98 -18.87 -6.36
N PRO A 52 7.87 -19.18 -7.34
CA PRO A 52 7.97 -20.54 -7.86
C PRO A 52 8.39 -21.56 -6.79
N VAL A 53 9.18 -21.15 -5.80
CA VAL A 53 9.62 -22.02 -4.70
C VAL A 53 8.45 -22.33 -3.75
N ILE A 54 7.65 -21.30 -3.43
CA ILE A 54 6.47 -21.46 -2.57
C ILE A 54 5.43 -22.34 -3.27
N GLU A 55 5.16 -22.09 -4.56
CA GLU A 55 4.23 -22.89 -5.37
C GLU A 55 4.68 -24.35 -5.47
N ALA A 56 5.95 -24.59 -5.80
CA ALA A 56 6.48 -25.95 -5.87
C ALA A 56 6.38 -26.72 -4.54
N ARG A 57 6.45 -26.01 -3.41
CA ARG A 57 6.32 -26.62 -2.07
C ARG A 57 4.89 -26.85 -1.62
N ALA A 58 3.91 -26.14 -2.18
CA ALA A 58 2.51 -26.40 -1.87
C ALA A 58 2.08 -27.80 -2.33
N ASP A 59 2.68 -28.31 -3.41
CA ASP A 59 2.36 -29.59 -4.03
C ASP A 59 3.32 -30.73 -3.64
N ASP A 60 4.33 -30.47 -2.81
CA ASP A 60 5.34 -31.46 -2.42
C ASP A 60 4.90 -32.25 -1.17
N PRO A 61 4.67 -33.58 -1.30
CA PRO A 61 4.30 -34.41 -0.15
C PRO A 61 5.46 -34.67 0.81
N ASP A 62 6.70 -34.41 0.39
CA ASP A 62 7.88 -34.60 1.23
C ASP A 62 8.07 -33.43 2.19
N ARG A 63 8.24 -33.78 3.47
CA ARG A 63 8.39 -32.80 4.54
C ARG A 63 9.81 -32.23 4.55
N ASN A 64 9.96 -30.94 4.29
CA ASN A 64 11.22 -30.23 4.49
C ASN A 64 11.25 -29.63 5.93
N PRO A 65 12.33 -29.84 6.70
CA PRO A 65 12.45 -29.32 8.07
C PRO A 65 12.27 -27.79 8.17
N GLU A 66 12.52 -27.07 7.09
CA GLU A 66 12.41 -25.62 7.02
C GLU A 66 11.01 -25.10 6.64
N ASP A 67 10.07 -25.97 6.28
CA ASP A 67 8.73 -25.57 5.81
C ASP A 67 7.93 -24.80 6.87
N ALA A 68 8.14 -25.11 8.16
CA ALA A 68 7.49 -24.37 9.25
C ALA A 68 7.94 -22.90 9.29
N GLN A 69 9.23 -22.65 9.09
CA GLN A 69 9.79 -21.30 9.02
C GLN A 69 9.30 -20.58 7.76
N LEU A 70 9.25 -21.28 6.62
CA LEU A 70 8.72 -20.71 5.39
C LEU A 70 7.25 -20.31 5.56
N ALA A 71 6.43 -21.19 6.15
CA ALA A 71 5.01 -20.93 6.41
C ALA A 71 4.81 -19.69 7.30
N GLU A 72 5.60 -19.54 8.36
CA GLU A 72 5.56 -18.35 9.23
C GLU A 72 5.92 -17.07 8.44
N MET A 73 6.97 -17.11 7.63
CA MET A 73 7.37 -15.95 6.82
C MET A 73 6.32 -15.57 5.79
N VAL A 74 5.73 -16.56 5.11
CA VAL A 74 4.66 -16.34 4.11
C VAL A 74 3.40 -15.78 4.77
N ALA A 75 2.99 -16.31 5.93
CA ALA A 75 1.88 -15.78 6.69
C ALA A 75 2.12 -14.31 7.07
N GLY A 76 3.31 -13.99 7.59
CA GLY A 76 3.66 -12.61 7.94
C GLY A 76 3.71 -11.66 6.73
N LEU A 77 4.09 -12.15 5.55
CA LEU A 77 4.03 -11.37 4.30
C LEU A 77 2.59 -11.13 3.84
N LYS A 78 1.73 -12.14 3.98
CA LYS A 78 0.30 -12.01 3.68
C LYS A 78 -0.36 -10.96 4.56
N ASP A 79 -0.15 -11.02 5.88
CA ASP A 79 -0.70 -10.05 6.83
C ASP A 79 -0.25 -8.62 6.50
N MET A 80 1.01 -8.44 6.10
CA MET A 80 1.52 -7.12 5.67
C MET A 80 0.85 -6.64 4.37
N ASN A 81 0.66 -7.52 3.39
CA ASN A 81 -0.03 -7.17 2.15
C ASN A 81 -1.48 -6.79 2.39
N ASP A 82 -2.20 -7.56 3.22
CA ASP A 82 -3.59 -7.25 3.59
C ASP A 82 -3.65 -5.85 4.23
N ARG A 83 -2.70 -5.54 5.13
CA ARG A 83 -2.59 -4.20 5.73
C ARG A 83 -2.28 -3.10 4.71
N ILE A 84 -1.38 -3.33 3.76
CA ILE A 84 -1.06 -2.37 2.69
C ILE A 84 -2.32 -2.05 1.88
N LEU A 85 -3.09 -3.09 1.52
CA LEU A 85 -4.32 -2.94 0.74
C LEU A 85 -5.40 -2.16 1.51
N GLU A 86 -5.54 -2.40 2.82
CA GLU A 86 -6.43 -1.61 3.68
C GLU A 86 -6.07 -0.11 3.66
N VAL A 87 -4.78 0.21 3.86
CA VAL A 87 -4.32 1.61 3.88
C VAL A 87 -4.52 2.27 2.52
N LEU A 88 -4.23 1.58 1.43
CA LEU A 88 -4.47 2.09 0.07
C LEU A 88 -5.96 2.32 -0.20
N ALA A 89 -6.84 1.44 0.27
CA ALA A 89 -8.28 1.61 0.13
C ALA A 89 -8.77 2.86 0.89
N GLU A 90 -8.24 3.10 2.09
CA GLU A 90 -8.53 4.30 2.87
C GLU A 90 -8.06 5.57 2.15
N LYS A 91 -6.79 5.62 1.74
CA LYS A 91 -6.21 6.76 1.01
C LYS A 91 -6.96 7.06 -0.29
N ARG A 92 -7.41 6.02 -0.99
CA ARG A 92 -8.25 6.16 -2.18
C ARG A 92 -9.57 6.84 -1.86
N ARG A 93 -10.24 6.44 -0.77
CA ARG A 93 -11.49 7.06 -0.32
C ARG A 93 -11.27 8.54 0.01
N GLU A 94 -10.27 8.86 0.82
CA GLU A 94 -9.92 10.25 1.16
C GLU A 94 -9.66 11.11 -0.08
N THR A 95 -8.95 10.56 -1.07
CA THR A 95 -8.67 11.25 -2.34
C THR A 95 -9.94 11.54 -3.12
N LEU A 96 -10.86 10.56 -3.21
CA LEU A 96 -12.14 10.74 -3.90
C LEU A 96 -13.02 11.79 -3.22
N ASP A 97 -13.04 11.81 -1.89
CA ASP A 97 -13.80 12.81 -1.11
C ASP A 97 -13.25 14.22 -1.38
N ARG A 98 -11.93 14.42 -1.32
CA ARG A 98 -11.28 15.70 -1.66
C ARG A 98 -11.59 16.15 -3.09
N LEU A 99 -11.57 15.23 -4.06
CA LEU A 99 -11.95 15.55 -5.44
C LEU A 99 -13.43 15.96 -5.56
N GLY A 100 -14.31 15.33 -4.77
CA GLY A 100 -15.72 15.70 -4.66
C GLY A 100 -15.90 17.12 -4.12
N GLU A 101 -15.17 17.48 -3.06
CA GLU A 101 -15.16 18.84 -2.50
C GLU A 101 -14.65 19.87 -3.50
N LEU A 102 -13.53 19.59 -4.17
CA LEU A 102 -13.00 20.47 -5.21
C LEU A 102 -14.00 20.68 -6.35
N ARG A 103 -14.70 19.62 -6.78
CA ARG A 103 -15.77 19.72 -7.79
C ARG A 103 -16.92 20.60 -7.29
N SER A 104 -17.35 20.42 -6.04
CA SER A 104 -18.42 21.23 -5.42
C SER A 104 -18.02 22.71 -5.32
N ASN A 105 -16.81 22.98 -4.85
CA ASN A 105 -16.25 24.32 -4.77
C ASN A 105 -16.17 24.99 -6.14
N ARG A 106 -15.72 24.26 -7.17
CA ARG A 106 -15.71 24.76 -8.56
C ARG A 106 -17.11 25.13 -9.05
N LEU A 107 -18.14 24.33 -8.73
CA LEU A 107 -19.52 24.65 -9.09
C LEU A 107 -20.02 25.90 -8.35
N ARG A 108 -19.73 26.03 -7.05
CA ARG A 108 -20.10 27.23 -6.26
C ARG A 108 -19.45 28.49 -6.82
N LEU A 109 -18.16 28.42 -7.17
CA LEU A 109 -17.44 29.53 -7.82
C LEU A 109 -18.04 29.89 -9.19
N ALA A 110 -18.48 28.90 -9.98
CA ALA A 110 -19.12 29.16 -11.27
C ALA A 110 -20.49 29.87 -11.15
N HIS A 111 -21.18 29.71 -10.03
CA HIS A 111 -22.47 30.37 -9.76
C HIS A 111 -22.32 31.61 -8.88
N TYR A 112 -21.09 31.97 -8.50
CA TYR A 112 -20.82 33.18 -7.74
C TYR A 112 -21.02 34.40 -8.64
N ARG A 113 -22.04 35.22 -8.31
CA ARG A 113 -22.21 36.55 -8.90
C ARG A 113 -21.73 37.60 -7.89
N PRO A 114 -20.75 38.45 -8.25
CA PRO A 114 -20.26 39.51 -7.35
C PRO A 114 -21.35 40.50 -6.91
N GLU A 115 -22.44 40.56 -7.66
CA GLU A 115 -23.51 41.56 -7.55
C GLU A 115 -24.47 41.25 -6.40
N ASP A 116 -24.48 40.00 -5.92
CA ASP A 116 -25.28 39.54 -4.76
C ASP A 116 -24.70 40.02 -3.40
N GLN A 117 -23.52 40.65 -3.38
CA GLN A 117 -22.94 41.30 -2.19
C GLN A 117 -23.25 42.81 -2.10
N GLY A 118 -23.92 43.39 -3.11
CA GLY A 118 -24.18 44.82 -3.24
C GLY A 118 -25.33 45.41 -2.40
N SER A 119 -25.75 44.78 -1.29
CA SER A 119 -26.80 45.32 -0.41
C SER A 119 -26.63 45.00 1.07
N GLN A 120 -25.39 45.10 1.56
CA GLN A 120 -25.15 45.50 2.94
C GLN A 120 -24.31 46.77 2.96
N VAL A 121 -24.82 47.83 2.33
CA VAL A 121 -24.48 49.18 2.75
C VAL A 121 -25.09 49.32 4.14
N ILE A 122 -24.23 49.19 5.15
CA ILE A 122 -24.54 49.52 6.54
C ILE A 122 -24.94 50.99 6.53
N ASP A 123 -26.25 51.26 6.51
CA ASP A 123 -26.81 52.57 6.81
C ASP A 123 -26.59 52.80 8.31
N ARG A 124 -25.37 53.17 8.70
CA ARG A 124 -25.09 53.76 10.00
C ARG A 124 -25.56 55.23 9.91
N LYS A 125 -26.87 55.42 10.08
CA LYS A 125 -27.42 56.70 10.56
C LYS A 125 -27.26 56.75 12.07
N GLY A 126 -26.68 57.85 12.56
CA GLY A 126 -26.60 58.19 13.98
C GLY A 126 -25.21 58.63 14.37
#